data_AF-L1QLX9-F1
#
_entry.id   AF-L1QLX9-F1
#
_cell.length_a   1.000
_cell.length_b   1.000
_cell.length_c   1.000
_cell.angle_alpha   90.00
_cell.angle_beta   90.00
_cell.angle_gamma   90.00
#
_symmetry.space_group_name_H-M   'P 1'
#
loop_
_entity.id
_entity.type
_entity.pdbx_description
1 polymer ?
#
loop_
_entity_poly.entity_id
_entity_poly.type
_entity_poly.pdbx_seq_one_letter_code
_entity_poly.pdbx_strand_id
1 'polypeptide(L)'
;MDKRETGNKELKRLEAKKKKEFKKIDEIELLLKTINKELSEKEELKKTFEKYGFSFENNNKESAVRGKTKISKDKYIEYIQSYLASREEKPLYYSKEILEQFYAGLCTNQLVVLSGQPGTGKTSLVEGFCNAIAAKLKIISVQPNWTDNQDLLGFFNPIEGTYISTPFLDAIIEAENNPEQLHIICLDEMNLAHVEYYFSEFLSKLQSEDNIITLYSKNLYEEAREEIFSKIELFTNKREENALNVEEGISLLKNIDINEYYKLKKQWKSINTYKNEFKIPSNIRFVGTINKDETTKSLSPKVVDRSYIMEINPYSIKLVEDLKNKIENDRIECKENLYLKANCFKRNTKILSKELREELNALELLLRKFDITLTNRIRQQVNELYGSEIISENNIFDAIVTAKILPKISVEIDFENESLIKDFEKSLSNTIIAKSIFSKMISYWKQCGILTFWR
;
A
#
# COMPACT_ATOMS: atom_id res chain seq x y z
N MET A 1 39.15 39.55 67.14
CA MET A 1 37.70 39.30 67.30
C MET A 1 37.01 38.99 65.97
N ASP A 2 37.58 39.34 64.81
CA ASP A 2 36.96 39.18 63.47
C ASP A 2 36.68 37.75 62.96
N LYS A 3 37.47 36.72 63.32
CA LYS A 3 37.29 35.36 62.78
C LYS A 3 36.11 34.58 63.39
N ARG A 4 35.67 34.94 64.61
CA ARG A 4 34.54 34.28 65.28
C ARG A 4 33.18 34.82 64.81
N GLU A 5 33.09 36.10 64.46
CA GLU A 5 31.86 36.68 63.91
C GLU A 5 31.59 36.29 62.46
N THR A 6 32.63 36.12 61.65
CA THR A 6 32.51 35.62 60.27
C THR A 6 32.08 34.15 60.24
N GLY A 7 32.69 33.29 61.08
CA GLY A 7 32.29 31.88 61.20
C GLY A 7 30.84 31.69 61.68
N ASN A 8 30.36 32.50 62.65
CA ASN A 8 28.97 32.43 63.11
C ASN A 8 27.95 32.93 62.06
N LYS A 9 28.34 33.87 61.19
CA LYS A 9 27.49 34.32 60.07
C LYS A 9 27.41 33.26 58.96
N GLU A 10 28.50 32.57 58.66
CA GLU A 10 28.50 31.44 57.71
C GLU A 10 27.72 30.24 58.23
N LEU A 11 27.85 29.89 59.51
CA LEU A 11 27.09 28.80 60.12
C LEU A 11 25.58 29.05 60.04
N LYS A 12 25.12 30.27 60.37
CA LYS A 12 23.71 30.66 60.23
C LYS A 12 23.21 30.64 58.78
N ARG A 13 24.07 31.00 57.81
CA ARG A 13 23.73 30.90 56.37
C ARG A 13 23.60 29.45 55.92
N LEU A 14 24.50 28.57 56.35
CA LEU A 14 24.46 27.14 56.03
C LEU A 14 23.24 26.45 56.66
N GLU A 15 22.90 26.77 57.90
CA GLU A 15 21.70 26.27 58.56
C GLU A 15 20.41 26.73 57.87
N ALA A 16 20.35 28.00 57.45
CA ALA A 16 19.21 28.52 56.69
C ALA A 16 19.07 27.87 55.29
N LYS A 17 20.20 27.58 54.63
CA LYS A 17 20.22 26.88 53.33
C LYS A 17 19.79 25.43 53.47
N LYS A 18 20.31 24.72 54.48
CA LYS A 18 19.89 23.36 54.86
C LYS A 18 18.38 23.31 55.14
N LYS A 19 17.85 24.25 55.91
CA LYS A 19 16.41 24.33 56.23
C LYS A 19 15.52 24.58 55.00
N LYS A 20 16.02 25.31 53.99
CA LYS A 20 15.34 25.49 52.69
C LYS A 20 15.36 24.22 51.84
N GLU A 21 16.45 23.47 51.84
CA GLU A 21 16.56 22.20 51.10
C GLU A 21 15.66 21.11 51.72
N PHE A 22 15.60 21.01 53.05
CA PHE A 22 14.66 20.09 53.72
C PHE A 22 13.20 20.38 53.39
N LYS A 23 12.78 21.65 53.35
CA LYS A 23 11.42 22.02 52.92
C LYS A 23 11.10 21.60 51.48
N LYS A 24 12.08 21.66 50.56
CA LYS A 24 11.90 21.21 49.18
C LYS A 24 11.76 19.69 49.09
N ILE A 25 12.49 18.95 49.94
CA ILE A 25 12.37 17.49 50.03
C ILE A 25 10.97 17.12 50.54
N ASP A 26 10.48 17.79 51.59
CA ASP A 26 9.13 17.57 52.12
C ASP A 26 8.03 17.84 51.06
N GLU A 27 8.20 18.90 50.25
CA GLU A 27 7.30 19.20 49.12
C GLU A 27 7.32 18.12 48.02
N ILE A 28 8.51 17.60 47.69
CA ILE A 28 8.68 16.52 46.71
C ILE A 28 8.08 15.21 47.23
N GLU A 29 8.25 14.88 48.50
CA GLU A 29 7.63 13.70 49.11
C GLU A 29 6.10 13.77 49.09
N LEU A 30 5.53 14.95 49.35
CA LEU A 30 4.09 15.17 49.26
C LEU A 30 3.57 14.99 47.82
N LEU A 31 4.31 15.51 46.83
CA LEU A 31 4.01 15.33 45.40
C LEU A 31 4.09 13.86 44.99
N LEU A 32 5.15 13.14 45.38
CA LEU A 32 5.30 11.71 45.11
C LEU A 32 4.17 10.90 45.72
N LYS A 33 3.74 11.24 46.94
CA LYS A 33 2.62 10.57 47.61
C LYS A 33 1.29 10.82 46.87
N THR A 34 1.11 12.00 46.31
CA THR A 34 -0.08 12.36 45.53
C THR A 34 -0.09 11.65 44.17
N ILE A 35 1.04 11.64 43.46
CA ILE A 35 1.22 10.94 42.18
C ILE A 35 1.04 9.42 42.36
N ASN A 36 1.59 8.84 43.42
CA ASN A 36 1.42 7.41 43.72
C ASN A 36 -0.04 7.06 44.02
N LYS A 37 -0.77 7.95 44.70
CA LYS A 37 -2.20 7.78 44.93
C LYS A 37 -2.98 7.80 43.61
N GLU A 38 -2.72 8.79 42.74
CA GLU A 38 -3.35 8.85 41.41
C GLU A 38 -2.99 7.65 40.52
N LEU A 39 -1.77 7.13 40.61
CA LEU A 39 -1.33 5.91 39.93
C LEU A 39 -2.13 4.70 40.42
N SER A 40 -2.31 4.56 41.74
CA SER A 40 -3.08 3.44 42.31
C SER A 40 -4.54 3.47 41.88
N GLU A 41 -5.16 4.65 41.86
CA GLU A 41 -6.54 4.83 41.39
C GLU A 41 -6.66 4.49 39.89
N LYS A 42 -5.69 4.91 39.08
CA LYS A 42 -5.65 4.57 37.64
C LYS A 42 -5.41 3.07 37.39
N GLU A 43 -4.60 2.39 38.18
CA GLU A 43 -4.39 0.95 38.08
C GLU A 43 -5.66 0.16 38.47
N GLU A 44 -6.40 0.64 39.46
CA GLU A 44 -7.67 0.04 39.87
C GLU A 44 -8.75 0.21 38.80
N LEU A 45 -8.84 1.40 38.19
CA LEU A 45 -9.67 1.62 37.01
C LEU A 45 -9.25 0.73 35.84
N LYS A 46 -7.94 0.60 35.57
CA LYS A 46 -7.42 -0.25 34.48
C LYS A 46 -7.83 -1.72 34.68
N LYS A 47 -7.66 -2.27 35.88
CA LYS A 47 -8.13 -3.64 36.23
C LYS A 47 -9.64 -3.79 36.07
N THR A 48 -10.39 -2.76 36.45
CA THR A 48 -11.84 -2.74 36.29
C THR A 48 -12.23 -2.79 34.81
N PHE A 49 -11.59 -1.98 33.97
CA PHE A 49 -11.84 -1.99 32.53
C PHE A 49 -11.36 -3.29 31.84
N GLU A 50 -10.24 -3.87 32.26
CA GLU A 50 -9.77 -5.19 31.80
C GLU A 50 -10.81 -6.30 32.10
N LYS A 51 -11.48 -6.21 33.25
CA LYS A 51 -12.58 -7.13 33.62
C LYS A 51 -13.81 -7.01 32.70
N TYR A 52 -14.03 -5.85 32.08
CA TYR A 52 -15.08 -5.63 31.07
C TYR A 52 -14.58 -5.85 29.63
N GLY A 53 -13.39 -6.42 29.44
CA GLY A 53 -12.84 -6.78 28.15
C GLY A 53 -12.08 -5.67 27.41
N PHE A 54 -11.75 -4.57 28.07
CA PHE A 54 -10.93 -3.50 27.48
C PHE A 54 -9.43 -3.79 27.67
N SER A 55 -8.70 -4.00 26.58
CA SER A 55 -7.24 -4.07 26.59
C SER A 55 -6.63 -2.69 26.30
N PHE A 56 -5.88 -2.14 27.26
CA PHE A 56 -5.10 -0.92 27.04
C PHE A 56 -3.70 -1.32 26.57
N GLU A 57 -3.54 -1.49 25.26
CA GLU A 57 -2.21 -1.55 24.67
C GLU A 57 -1.58 -0.15 24.75
N ASN A 58 -0.38 -0.08 25.31
CA ASN A 58 0.43 1.12 25.19
C ASN A 58 0.76 1.30 23.70
N ASN A 59 0.27 2.37 23.07
CA ASN A 59 0.59 2.79 21.70
C ASN A 59 2.08 3.19 21.50
N ASN A 60 3.00 2.71 22.33
CA ASN A 60 4.43 2.82 22.12
C ASN A 60 4.96 1.53 21.52
N LYS A 61 4.58 1.26 20.26
CA LYS A 61 5.34 0.39 19.37
C LYS A 61 5.34 0.97 17.96
N GLU A 62 6.04 2.09 17.79
CA GLU A 62 6.85 2.25 16.58
C GLU A 62 7.85 1.10 16.59
N SER A 63 7.42 -0.02 16.00
CA SER A 63 8.27 -1.17 15.79
C SER A 63 9.20 -0.78 14.66
N ALA A 64 10.42 -0.37 15.00
CA ALA A 64 11.49 -0.23 14.04
C ALA A 64 11.53 -1.52 13.20
N VAL A 65 11.14 -1.41 11.92
CA VAL A 65 11.07 -2.54 11.00
C VAL A 65 12.50 -3.06 10.84
N ARG A 66 12.81 -4.15 11.55
CA ARG A 66 14.12 -4.80 11.51
C ARG A 66 14.17 -5.68 10.26
N GLY A 67 15.04 -5.31 9.33
CA GLY A 67 15.36 -6.11 8.15
C GLY A 67 16.77 -5.81 7.66
N LYS A 68 17.32 -6.73 6.86
CA LYS A 68 18.64 -6.56 6.24
C LYS A 68 18.57 -5.38 5.26
N THR A 69 19.50 -4.42 5.33
CA THR A 69 19.42 -3.15 4.56
C THR A 69 20.52 -2.97 3.50
N LYS A 70 21.53 -3.84 3.44
CA LYS A 70 22.70 -3.68 2.56
C LYS A 70 22.78 -4.79 1.52
N ILE A 71 22.01 -4.67 0.44
CA ILE A 71 22.10 -5.50 -0.76
C ILE A 71 22.07 -4.56 -1.99
N SER A 72 22.82 -4.87 -3.04
CA SER A 72 22.75 -4.13 -4.30
C SER A 72 21.43 -4.42 -5.02
N LYS A 73 20.88 -3.44 -5.75
CA LYS A 73 19.60 -3.57 -6.47
C LYS A 73 19.54 -4.80 -7.38
N ASP A 74 20.65 -5.12 -8.06
CA ASP A 74 20.75 -6.28 -8.97
C ASP A 74 20.56 -7.64 -8.26
N LYS A 75 20.78 -7.67 -6.94
CA LYS A 75 20.63 -8.87 -6.11
C LYS A 75 19.28 -8.94 -5.39
N TYR A 76 18.41 -7.93 -5.52
CA TYR A 76 17.10 -7.92 -4.86
C TYR A 76 16.25 -9.12 -5.26
N ILE A 77 16.12 -9.36 -6.56
CA ILE A 77 15.28 -10.46 -7.06
C ILE A 77 15.82 -11.81 -6.61
N GLU A 78 17.14 -12.02 -6.66
CA GLU A 78 17.77 -13.27 -6.22
C GLU A 78 17.58 -13.51 -4.72
N TYR A 79 17.68 -12.44 -3.92
CA TYR A 79 17.40 -12.50 -2.49
C TYR A 79 15.93 -12.84 -2.21
N ILE A 80 15.00 -12.13 -2.87
CA ILE A 80 13.55 -12.36 -2.71
C ILE A 80 13.19 -13.78 -3.13
N GLN A 81 13.71 -14.28 -4.25
CA GLN A 81 13.47 -15.64 -4.72
C GLN A 81 13.96 -16.67 -3.69
N SER A 82 15.17 -16.48 -3.16
CA SER A 82 15.74 -17.38 -2.15
C SER A 82 14.93 -17.33 -0.86
N TYR A 83 14.55 -16.13 -0.40
CA TYR A 83 13.70 -15.93 0.78
C TYR A 83 12.39 -16.70 0.65
N LEU A 84 11.68 -16.52 -0.47
CA LEU A 84 10.39 -17.16 -0.76
C LEU A 84 10.46 -18.69 -0.77
N ALA A 85 11.50 -19.25 -1.38
CA ALA A 85 11.70 -20.68 -1.48
C ALA A 85 12.22 -21.30 -0.17
N SER A 86 12.89 -20.52 0.68
CA SER A 86 13.43 -20.96 1.98
C SER A 86 12.45 -20.87 3.16
N ARG A 87 11.20 -20.44 2.93
CA ARG A 87 10.18 -20.32 3.98
C ARG A 87 9.89 -21.67 4.63
N GLU A 88 9.90 -21.70 5.97
CA GLU A 88 9.58 -22.90 6.76
C GLU A 88 8.14 -23.36 6.52
N GLU A 89 7.19 -22.41 6.50
CA GLU A 89 5.80 -22.66 6.20
C GLU A 89 5.45 -22.22 4.77
N LYS A 90 4.92 -23.16 3.98
CA LYS A 90 4.44 -22.95 2.61
C LYS A 90 5.50 -22.26 1.71
N PRO A 91 6.58 -22.97 1.34
CA PRO A 91 7.59 -22.42 0.43
C PRO A 91 6.94 -22.06 -0.91
N LEU A 92 7.32 -20.90 -1.44
CA LEU A 92 6.79 -20.37 -2.67
C LEU A 92 7.88 -20.38 -3.74
N TYR A 93 7.56 -20.99 -4.88
CA TYR A 93 8.49 -21.15 -6.00
C TYR A 93 8.01 -20.29 -7.17
N TYR A 94 8.73 -19.21 -7.43
CA TYR A 94 8.50 -18.34 -8.58
C TYR A 94 9.77 -18.20 -9.41
N SER A 95 9.59 -18.08 -10.73
CA SER A 95 10.70 -17.83 -11.63
C SER A 95 11.26 -16.41 -11.42
N LYS A 96 12.49 -16.18 -11.85
CA LYS A 96 13.14 -14.87 -11.70
C LYS A 96 12.37 -13.80 -12.47
N GLU A 97 11.88 -14.15 -13.64
CA GLU A 97 11.13 -13.29 -14.56
C GLU A 97 9.80 -12.82 -13.94
N ILE A 98 9.10 -13.71 -13.22
CA ILE A 98 7.86 -13.35 -12.50
C ILE A 98 8.17 -12.29 -11.44
N LEU A 99 9.22 -12.50 -10.63
CA LEU A 99 9.59 -11.57 -9.58
C LEU A 99 10.11 -10.23 -10.14
N GLU A 100 10.85 -10.26 -11.25
CA GLU A 100 11.30 -9.07 -11.99
C GLU A 100 10.11 -8.26 -12.50
N GLN A 101 9.14 -8.90 -13.16
CA GLN A 101 7.93 -8.25 -13.66
C GLN A 101 7.09 -7.67 -12.53
N PHE A 102 6.91 -8.41 -11.43
CA PHE A 102 6.15 -7.90 -10.29
C PHE A 102 6.82 -6.68 -9.65
N TYR A 103 8.13 -6.75 -9.39
CA TYR A 103 8.90 -5.61 -8.87
C TYR A 103 8.79 -4.41 -9.82
N ALA A 104 9.01 -4.63 -11.12
CA ALA A 104 8.98 -3.57 -12.12
C ALA A 104 7.59 -2.94 -12.25
N GLY A 105 6.51 -3.74 -12.17
CA GLY A 105 5.13 -3.25 -12.12
C GLY A 105 4.87 -2.34 -10.91
N LEU A 106 5.43 -2.66 -9.74
CA LEU A 106 5.36 -1.78 -8.57
C LEU A 106 6.11 -0.46 -8.79
N CYS A 107 7.11 -0.40 -9.69
CA CYS A 107 7.79 0.86 -10.04
C CYS A 107 6.96 1.77 -10.96
N THR A 108 5.93 1.27 -11.65
CA THR A 108 5.18 2.07 -12.64
C THR A 108 4.05 2.92 -12.06
N ASN A 109 3.85 2.93 -10.73
CA ASN A 109 2.77 3.66 -10.02
C ASN A 109 1.36 3.45 -10.61
N GLN A 110 1.12 2.27 -11.18
CA GLN A 110 -0.16 1.87 -11.78
C GLN A 110 -0.80 0.79 -10.92
N LEU A 111 -2.07 0.49 -11.20
CA LEU A 111 -2.70 -0.73 -10.67
C LEU A 111 -1.99 -1.94 -11.29
N VAL A 112 -1.33 -2.76 -10.47
CA VAL A 112 -0.75 -4.04 -10.91
C VAL A 112 -1.83 -5.10 -10.84
N VAL A 113 -2.12 -5.78 -11.95
CA VAL A 113 -3.16 -6.79 -12.05
C VAL A 113 -2.54 -8.16 -12.28
N LEU A 114 -2.68 -9.05 -11.31
CA LEU A 114 -2.26 -10.44 -11.39
C LEU A 114 -3.42 -11.28 -11.93
N SER A 115 -3.23 -11.89 -13.09
CA SER A 115 -4.24 -12.70 -13.77
C SER A 115 -3.77 -14.15 -13.88
N GLY A 116 -4.66 -15.12 -13.70
CA GLY A 116 -4.33 -16.53 -13.85
C GLY A 116 -5.43 -17.44 -13.32
N GLN A 117 -5.28 -18.75 -13.52
CA GLN A 117 -6.23 -19.74 -13.01
C GLN A 117 -6.35 -19.68 -11.47
N PRO A 118 -7.48 -20.11 -10.89
CA PRO A 118 -7.59 -20.29 -9.45
C PRO A 118 -6.48 -21.21 -8.92
N GLY A 119 -5.91 -20.88 -7.76
CA GLY A 119 -4.84 -21.67 -7.14
C GLY A 119 -3.42 -21.49 -7.70
N THR A 120 -3.19 -20.59 -8.67
CA THR A 120 -1.82 -20.30 -9.19
C THR A 120 -0.94 -19.48 -8.24
N GLY A 121 -1.42 -19.16 -7.04
CA GLY A 121 -0.63 -18.43 -6.02
C GLY A 121 -0.54 -16.93 -6.25
N LYS A 122 -1.54 -16.29 -6.85
CA LYS A 122 -1.58 -14.83 -7.07
C LYS A 122 -1.48 -14.05 -5.76
N THR A 123 -2.38 -14.33 -4.81
CA THR A 123 -2.40 -13.68 -3.50
C THR A 123 -1.16 -14.05 -2.68
N SER A 124 -0.73 -15.31 -2.77
CA SER A 124 0.51 -15.78 -2.12
C SER A 124 1.77 -15.09 -2.63
N LEU A 125 1.83 -14.71 -3.91
CA LEU A 125 2.93 -13.92 -4.46
C LEU A 125 2.98 -12.56 -3.78
N VAL A 126 1.84 -11.87 -3.66
CA VAL A 126 1.77 -10.55 -3.03
C VAL A 126 2.17 -10.64 -1.56
N GLU A 127 1.60 -11.58 -0.81
CA GLU A 127 1.94 -11.83 0.60
C GLU A 127 3.43 -12.16 0.78
N GLY A 128 3.93 -13.14 0.04
CA GLY A 128 5.31 -13.58 0.11
C GLY A 128 6.28 -12.46 -0.24
N PHE A 129 5.99 -11.71 -1.30
CA PHE A 129 6.84 -10.60 -1.74
C PHE A 129 6.86 -9.48 -0.69
N CYS A 130 5.70 -9.07 -0.15
CA CYS A 130 5.63 -8.06 0.90
C CYS A 130 6.43 -8.48 2.14
N ASN A 131 6.30 -9.74 2.56
CA ASN A 131 7.06 -10.30 3.67
C ASN A 131 8.56 -10.29 3.38
N ALA A 132 8.97 -10.66 2.16
CA ALA A 132 10.37 -10.66 1.74
C ALA A 132 10.99 -9.27 1.77
N ILE A 133 10.22 -8.22 1.44
CA ILE A 133 10.73 -6.85 1.37
C ILE A 133 10.38 -5.98 2.61
N ALA A 134 9.78 -6.58 3.63
CA ALA A 134 9.25 -5.91 4.83
C ALA A 134 8.26 -4.75 4.53
N ALA A 135 7.47 -4.89 3.46
CA ALA A 135 6.39 -3.97 3.13
C ALA A 135 5.13 -4.28 3.96
N LYS A 136 4.34 -3.24 4.25
CA LYS A 136 3.03 -3.40 4.89
C LYS A 136 2.02 -3.84 3.84
N LEU A 137 1.34 -4.96 4.07
CA LEU A 137 0.29 -5.48 3.19
C LEU A 137 -1.09 -5.36 3.83
N LYS A 138 -2.06 -4.88 3.06
CA LYS A 138 -3.49 -4.98 3.37
C LYS A 138 -4.21 -5.71 2.25
N ILE A 139 -4.78 -6.86 2.54
CA ILE A 139 -5.64 -7.61 1.61
C ILE A 139 -7.09 -7.22 1.86
N ILE A 140 -7.83 -6.98 0.78
CA ILE A 140 -9.22 -6.53 0.78
C ILE A 140 -9.98 -7.36 -0.24
N SER A 141 -10.89 -8.19 0.25
CA SER A 141 -11.74 -9.04 -0.59
C SER A 141 -12.85 -8.20 -1.22
N VAL A 142 -12.84 -8.09 -2.54
CA VAL A 142 -13.86 -7.35 -3.29
C VAL A 142 -15.21 -8.05 -3.17
N GLN A 143 -16.27 -7.27 -2.97
CA GLN A 143 -17.62 -7.82 -2.89
C GLN A 143 -18.37 -7.59 -4.21
N PRO A 144 -19.25 -8.52 -4.62
CA PRO A 144 -19.95 -8.45 -5.91
C PRO A 144 -20.96 -7.28 -5.99
N ASN A 145 -21.41 -6.76 -4.85
CA ASN A 145 -22.34 -5.64 -4.74
C ASN A 145 -21.64 -4.27 -4.77
N TRP A 146 -20.32 -4.22 -4.91
CA TRP A 146 -19.61 -2.94 -5.03
C TRP A 146 -19.94 -2.25 -6.35
N THR A 147 -20.39 -1.00 -6.25
CA THR A 147 -20.90 -0.22 -7.36
C THR A 147 -20.30 1.17 -7.47
N ASP A 148 -19.66 1.70 -6.43
CA ASP A 148 -19.07 3.04 -6.48
C ASP A 148 -17.86 3.21 -5.55
N ASN A 149 -17.28 4.41 -5.52
CA ASN A 149 -16.07 4.66 -4.74
C ASN A 149 -16.32 4.64 -3.21
N GLN A 150 -17.56 4.75 -2.72
CA GLN A 150 -17.88 4.70 -1.29
C GLN A 150 -17.66 3.29 -0.72
N ASP A 151 -17.77 2.25 -1.55
CA ASP A 151 -17.42 0.89 -1.15
C ASP A 151 -15.95 0.77 -0.70
N LEU A 152 -15.07 1.61 -1.27
CA LEU A 152 -13.65 1.70 -0.89
C LEU A 152 -13.34 2.86 0.05
N LEU A 153 -13.95 4.03 -0.13
CA LEU A 153 -13.59 5.21 0.64
C LEU A 153 -14.43 5.35 1.91
N GLY A 154 -15.66 4.84 1.89
CA GLY A 154 -16.64 5.11 2.92
C GLY A 154 -17.39 6.40 2.65
N PHE A 155 -18.03 6.95 3.67
CA PHE A 155 -18.82 8.17 3.55
C PHE A 155 -18.88 8.95 4.87
N PHE A 156 -19.12 10.26 4.76
CA PHE A 156 -19.39 11.11 5.92
C PHE A 156 -20.87 11.02 6.31
N ASN A 157 -21.17 10.78 7.58
CA ASN A 157 -22.52 10.82 8.13
C ASN A 157 -22.77 12.18 8.81
N PRO A 158 -23.57 13.09 8.18
CA PRO A 158 -23.82 14.42 8.73
C PRO A 158 -24.62 14.41 10.04
N ILE A 159 -25.44 13.39 10.28
CA ILE A 159 -26.25 13.29 11.50
C ILE A 159 -25.36 12.94 12.69
N GLU A 160 -24.41 12.03 12.50
CA GLU A 160 -23.45 11.67 13.55
C GLU A 160 -22.26 12.62 13.62
N GLY A 161 -22.00 13.42 12.58
CA GLY A 161 -20.79 14.24 12.47
C GLY A 161 -19.52 13.39 12.41
N THR A 162 -19.61 12.16 11.91
CA THR A 162 -18.49 11.21 11.84
C THR A 162 -18.40 10.57 10.47
N TYR A 163 -17.17 10.23 10.09
CA TYR A 163 -16.85 9.51 8.88
C TYR A 163 -16.89 8.01 9.14
N ILE A 164 -17.61 7.28 8.28
CA ILE A 164 -17.65 5.82 8.29
C ILE A 164 -16.61 5.37 7.27
N SER A 165 -15.42 5.03 7.77
CA SER A 165 -14.29 4.58 6.96
C SER A 165 -14.40 3.10 6.58
N THR A 166 -13.52 2.66 5.70
CA THR A 166 -13.36 1.25 5.31
C THR A 166 -11.93 0.80 5.62
N PRO A 167 -11.67 -0.52 5.65
CA PRO A 167 -10.31 -1.05 5.76
C PRO A 167 -9.37 -0.60 4.65
N PHE A 168 -9.91 -0.19 3.50
CA PHE A 168 -9.14 0.37 2.38
C PHE A 168 -8.64 1.78 2.71
N LEU A 169 -9.54 2.69 3.11
CA LEU A 169 -9.17 4.05 3.46
C LEU A 169 -8.25 4.08 4.69
N ASP A 170 -8.51 3.24 5.70
CA ASP A 170 -7.67 3.16 6.89
C ASP A 170 -6.22 2.77 6.55
N ALA A 171 -6.01 1.87 5.57
CA ALA A 171 -4.68 1.50 5.11
C ALA A 171 -3.97 2.63 4.37
N ILE A 172 -4.71 3.52 3.69
CA ILE A 172 -4.15 4.73 3.07
C ILE A 172 -3.68 5.71 4.13
N ILE A 173 -4.51 5.95 5.16
CA ILE A 173 -4.15 6.83 6.28
C ILE A 173 -2.97 6.27 7.08
N GLU A 174 -2.90 4.94 7.26
CA GLU A 174 -1.73 4.28 7.87
C GLU A 174 -0.45 4.57 7.06
N ALA A 175 -0.52 4.50 5.73
CA ALA A 175 0.61 4.77 4.86
C ALA A 175 1.05 6.24 4.86
N GLU A 176 0.10 7.18 4.98
CA GLU A 176 0.40 8.61 5.13
C GLU A 176 1.23 8.88 6.39
N ASN A 177 0.90 8.19 7.49
CA ASN A 177 1.64 8.29 8.75
C ASN A 177 3.01 7.58 8.73
N ASN A 178 3.26 6.69 7.75
CA ASN A 178 4.48 5.88 7.67
C ASN A 178 5.19 6.02 6.29
N PRO A 179 5.69 7.21 5.93
CA PRO A 179 6.11 7.54 4.55
C PRO A 179 7.34 6.77 4.05
N GLU A 180 8.19 6.25 4.95
CA GLU A 180 9.37 5.47 4.55
C GLU A 180 9.05 4.03 4.16
N GLN A 181 8.00 3.44 4.75
CA GLN A 181 7.64 2.05 4.53
C GLN A 181 6.73 1.92 3.31
N LEU A 182 7.03 0.96 2.44
CA LEU A 182 6.14 0.64 1.31
C LEU A 182 4.86 -0.01 1.85
N HIS A 183 3.71 0.49 1.39
CA HIS A 183 2.40 -0.06 1.65
C HIS A 183 1.82 -0.63 0.37
N ILE A 184 1.32 -1.86 0.42
CA ILE A 184 0.67 -2.53 -0.71
C ILE A 184 -0.76 -2.83 -0.29
N ILE A 185 -1.73 -2.35 -1.07
CA ILE A 185 -3.14 -2.69 -0.92
C ILE A 185 -3.49 -3.68 -2.04
N CYS A 186 -3.87 -4.89 -1.64
CA CYS A 186 -4.24 -5.97 -2.55
C CYS A 186 -5.76 -6.13 -2.58
N LEU A 187 -6.39 -5.85 -3.72
CA LEU A 187 -7.78 -6.13 -4.01
C LEU A 187 -7.91 -7.57 -4.50
N ASP A 188 -8.35 -8.46 -3.62
CA ASP A 188 -8.49 -9.88 -3.94
C ASP A 188 -9.80 -10.13 -4.68
N GLU A 189 -9.72 -10.94 -5.74
CA GLU A 189 -10.83 -11.22 -6.67
C GLU A 189 -11.49 -9.94 -7.20
N MET A 190 -10.64 -9.03 -7.66
CA MET A 190 -10.99 -7.67 -8.04
C MET A 190 -12.11 -7.59 -9.08
N ASN A 191 -12.24 -8.63 -9.91
CA ASN A 191 -13.23 -8.70 -10.99
C ASN A 191 -14.57 -9.36 -10.60
N LEU A 192 -14.85 -9.55 -9.31
CA LEU A 192 -16.20 -9.85 -8.82
C LEU A 192 -17.17 -8.67 -9.04
N ALA A 193 -16.66 -7.44 -8.99
CA ALA A 193 -17.38 -6.20 -9.28
C ALA A 193 -16.77 -5.46 -10.48
N HIS A 194 -17.48 -4.45 -10.99
CA HIS A 194 -16.98 -3.60 -12.08
C HIS A 194 -15.88 -2.68 -11.56
N VAL A 195 -14.62 -3.05 -11.79
CA VAL A 195 -13.43 -2.31 -11.32
C VAL A 195 -13.47 -0.84 -11.75
N GLU A 196 -13.96 -0.56 -12.95
CA GLU A 196 -14.10 0.81 -13.46
C GLU A 196 -15.09 1.70 -12.71
N TYR A 197 -15.94 1.14 -11.85
CA TYR A 197 -16.91 1.90 -11.04
C TYR A 197 -16.34 2.20 -9.66
N TYR A 198 -16.02 1.18 -8.87
CA TYR A 198 -15.58 1.37 -7.49
C TYR A 198 -14.13 1.86 -7.36
N PHE A 199 -13.28 1.61 -8.36
CA PHE A 199 -11.89 2.07 -8.39
C PHE A 199 -11.68 3.28 -9.33
N SER A 200 -12.79 3.92 -9.74
CA SER A 200 -12.79 4.94 -10.80
C SER A 200 -11.93 6.16 -10.48
N GLU A 201 -12.01 6.67 -9.24
CA GLU A 201 -11.21 7.82 -8.77
C GLU A 201 -9.72 7.50 -8.81
N PHE A 202 -9.32 6.33 -8.30
CA PHE A 202 -7.92 5.90 -8.28
C PHE A 202 -7.35 5.72 -9.69
N LEU A 203 -8.10 5.09 -10.60
CA LEU A 203 -7.70 4.97 -12.00
C LEU A 203 -7.45 6.34 -12.65
N SER A 204 -8.22 7.36 -12.28
CA SER A 204 -8.06 8.72 -12.79
C SER A 204 -6.88 9.45 -12.14
N LYS A 205 -6.81 9.40 -10.81
CA LYS A 205 -5.90 10.22 -10.00
C LYS A 205 -4.46 9.70 -9.97
N LEU A 206 -4.22 8.39 -10.03
CA LEU A 206 -2.86 7.82 -10.05
C LEU A 206 -1.97 8.31 -11.21
N GLN A 207 -2.60 8.88 -12.24
CA GLN A 207 -1.91 9.43 -13.41
C GLN A 207 -1.86 10.95 -13.42
N SER A 208 -2.62 11.63 -12.56
CA SER A 208 -2.60 13.09 -12.45
C SER A 208 -1.43 13.53 -11.57
N GLU A 209 -1.01 14.80 -11.69
CA GLU A 209 0.06 15.34 -10.86
C GLU A 209 -0.42 15.59 -9.42
N ASP A 210 -1.67 16.06 -9.28
CA ASP A 210 -2.25 16.39 -7.97
C ASP A 210 -2.45 15.16 -7.10
N ASN A 211 -2.91 14.03 -7.67
CA ASN A 211 -3.24 12.79 -6.94
C ASN A 211 -4.18 13.00 -5.73
N ILE A 212 -5.04 14.03 -5.77
CA ILE A 212 -5.96 14.38 -4.67
C ILE A 212 -7.33 13.72 -4.89
N ILE A 213 -7.83 13.06 -3.84
CA ILE A 213 -9.17 12.48 -3.75
C ILE A 213 -9.98 13.24 -2.71
N THR A 214 -11.21 13.60 -3.06
CA THR A 214 -12.18 14.24 -2.16
C THR A 214 -13.06 13.17 -1.53
N LEU A 215 -13.08 13.10 -0.19
CA LEU A 215 -13.92 12.18 0.58
C LEU A 215 -15.34 12.71 0.78
N TYR A 216 -15.48 14.03 0.99
CA TYR A 216 -16.76 14.71 1.16
C TYR A 216 -16.59 16.22 0.93
N SER A 217 -17.69 16.97 0.84
CA SER A 217 -17.64 18.39 0.49
C SER A 217 -16.92 19.23 1.54
N LYS A 218 -16.20 20.26 1.09
CA LYS A 218 -15.53 21.21 1.99
C LYS A 218 -16.51 21.90 2.93
N ASN A 219 -17.72 22.24 2.47
CA ASN A 219 -18.73 22.86 3.31
C ASN A 219 -19.13 21.97 4.49
N LEU A 220 -19.40 20.69 4.25
CA LEU A 220 -19.73 19.73 5.33
C LEU A 220 -18.58 19.57 6.33
N TYR A 221 -17.33 19.63 5.84
CA TYR A 221 -16.15 19.61 6.70
C TYR A 221 -16.06 20.83 7.60
N GLU A 222 -16.18 22.04 7.05
CA GLU A 222 -16.12 23.26 7.85
C GLU A 222 -17.31 23.36 8.81
N GLU A 223 -18.53 23.02 8.40
CA GLU A 223 -19.71 22.98 9.27
C GLU A 223 -19.52 22.04 10.46
N ALA A 224 -19.09 20.79 10.21
CA ALA A 224 -18.84 19.82 11.27
C ALA A 224 -17.71 20.29 12.20
N ARG A 225 -16.68 20.94 11.65
CA ARG A 225 -15.56 21.48 12.41
C ARG A 225 -16.00 22.63 13.30
N GLU A 226 -16.75 23.60 12.78
CA GLU A 226 -17.34 24.72 13.52
C GLU A 226 -18.27 24.25 14.63
N GLU A 227 -19.11 23.23 14.38
CA GLU A 227 -19.99 22.65 15.41
C GLU A 227 -19.17 22.09 16.57
N ILE A 228 -18.11 21.32 16.28
CA ILE A 228 -17.26 20.73 17.31
C ILE A 228 -16.51 21.82 18.09
N PHE A 229 -15.91 22.80 17.41
CA PHE A 229 -15.20 23.90 18.08
C PHE A 229 -16.14 24.72 18.96
N SER A 230 -17.34 25.05 18.48
CA SER A 230 -18.34 25.79 19.27
C SER A 230 -18.72 25.05 20.55
N LYS A 231 -18.89 23.72 20.49
CA LYS A 231 -19.13 22.90 21.67
C LYS A 231 -17.93 22.92 22.62
N ILE A 232 -16.71 22.76 22.12
CA ILE A 232 -15.49 22.81 22.94
C ILE A 232 -15.35 24.17 23.64
N GLU A 233 -15.58 25.29 22.94
CA GLU A 233 -15.54 26.63 23.52
C GLU A 233 -16.53 26.79 24.68
N LEU A 234 -17.78 26.33 24.49
CA LEU A 234 -18.82 26.35 25.53
C LEU A 234 -18.39 25.62 26.80
N PHE A 235 -17.65 24.52 26.69
CA PHE A 235 -17.24 23.72 27.84
C PHE A 235 -15.93 24.20 28.49
N THR A 236 -15.09 24.93 27.75
CA THR A 236 -13.73 25.29 28.19
C THR A 236 -13.57 26.77 28.57
N ASN A 237 -14.54 27.62 28.24
CA ASN A 237 -14.48 29.08 28.43
C ASN A 237 -13.21 29.75 27.85
N LYS A 238 -12.56 29.10 26.87
CA LYS A 238 -11.39 29.60 26.16
C LYS A 238 -11.65 29.54 24.66
N ARG A 239 -11.48 30.68 23.98
CA ARG A 239 -11.32 30.72 22.51
C ARG A 239 -9.89 30.34 22.21
N GLU A 240 -9.66 29.15 21.65
CA GLU A 240 -8.36 28.79 21.10
C GLU A 240 -8.53 28.47 19.62
N GLU A 241 -8.14 29.43 18.78
CA GLU A 241 -8.15 29.36 17.30
C GLU A 241 -7.03 28.48 16.71
N ASN A 242 -6.15 27.91 17.53
CA ASN A 242 -5.02 27.11 17.06
C ASN A 242 -5.31 25.61 17.14
N ALA A 243 -4.88 24.88 16.11
CA ALA A 243 -5.04 23.44 15.95
C ALA A 243 -4.51 22.67 17.17
N LEU A 244 -5.40 22.36 18.11
CA LEU A 244 -5.13 21.48 19.24
C LEU A 244 -4.82 20.08 18.71
N ASN A 245 -3.77 19.45 19.21
CA ASN A 245 -3.54 18.04 18.96
C ASN A 245 -4.69 17.21 19.57
N VAL A 246 -4.97 16.01 19.02
CA VAL A 246 -6.09 15.15 19.43
C VAL A 246 -6.12 14.95 20.95
N GLU A 247 -4.96 14.75 21.58
CA GLU A 247 -4.83 14.52 23.02
C GLU A 247 -5.06 15.79 23.86
N GLU A 248 -4.63 16.95 23.37
CA GLU A 248 -4.79 18.24 24.06
C GLU A 248 -6.26 18.67 24.09
N GLY A 249 -6.96 18.56 22.95
CA GLY A 249 -8.40 18.85 22.87
C GLY A 249 -9.24 17.94 23.77
N ILE A 250 -8.89 16.65 23.86
CA ILE A 250 -9.58 15.69 24.75
C ILE A 250 -9.38 16.04 26.23
N SER A 251 -8.21 16.56 26.61
CA SER A 251 -7.86 16.85 28.01
C SER A 251 -8.68 18.00 28.63
N LEU A 252 -9.23 18.88 27.80
CA LEU A 252 -9.99 20.06 28.20
C LEU A 252 -11.47 19.76 28.53
N LEU A 253 -11.96 18.58 28.15
CA LEU A 253 -13.38 18.19 28.25
C LEU A 253 -13.78 17.56 29.60
N LYS A 254 -13.04 17.82 30.69
CA LYS A 254 -13.18 17.11 31.99
C LYS A 254 -14.51 17.33 32.73
N ASN A 255 -15.31 18.33 32.35
CA ASN A 255 -16.54 18.72 33.06
C ASN A 255 -17.84 18.43 32.26
N ILE A 256 -17.77 17.59 31.23
CA ILE A 256 -18.91 17.26 30.36
C ILE A 256 -19.59 15.97 30.84
N ASP A 257 -20.90 15.86 30.60
CA ASP A 257 -21.59 14.57 30.67
C ASP A 257 -20.84 13.49 29.88
N ILE A 258 -20.73 12.29 30.45
CA ILE A 258 -19.90 11.21 29.90
C ILE A 258 -20.33 10.86 28.46
N ASN A 259 -21.62 10.86 28.15
CA ASN A 259 -22.11 10.50 26.82
C ASN A 259 -21.74 11.58 25.80
N GLU A 260 -21.93 12.85 26.15
CA GLU A 260 -21.61 13.97 25.28
C GLU A 260 -20.09 14.09 25.06
N TYR A 261 -19.28 13.80 26.09
CA TYR A 261 -17.82 13.69 25.98
C TYR A 261 -17.40 12.64 24.95
N TYR A 262 -17.95 11.42 25.02
CA TYR A 262 -17.60 10.35 24.09
C TYR A 262 -18.05 10.65 22.66
N LYS A 263 -19.23 11.27 22.50
CA LYS A 263 -19.72 11.73 21.20
C LYS A 263 -18.78 12.76 20.57
N LEU A 264 -18.44 13.81 21.31
CA LEU A 264 -17.49 14.84 20.89
C LEU A 264 -16.11 14.27 20.56
N LYS A 265 -15.60 13.38 21.42
CA LYS A 265 -14.33 12.69 21.18
C LYS A 265 -14.34 11.87 19.88
N LYS A 266 -15.44 11.16 19.58
CA LYS A 266 -15.60 10.39 18.34
C LYS A 266 -15.59 11.33 17.12
N GLN A 267 -16.37 12.41 17.17
CA GLN A 267 -16.45 13.43 16.11
C GLN A 267 -15.09 14.10 15.87
N TRP A 268 -14.42 14.55 16.93
CA TRP A 268 -13.10 15.18 16.86
C TRP A 268 -12.03 14.24 16.29
N LYS A 269 -12.00 12.97 16.73
CA LYS A 269 -11.08 11.98 16.18
C LYS A 269 -11.36 11.76 14.69
N SER A 270 -12.64 11.63 14.33
CA SER A 270 -13.06 11.38 12.95
C SER A 270 -12.64 12.49 12.00
N ILE A 271 -12.91 13.75 12.33
CA ILE A 271 -12.66 14.89 11.42
C ILE A 271 -11.16 15.17 11.23
N ASN A 272 -10.35 14.89 12.26
CA ASN A 272 -8.89 15.04 12.19
C ASN A 272 -8.23 13.88 11.43
N THR A 273 -8.79 12.67 11.50
CA THR A 273 -8.27 11.49 10.80
C THR A 273 -8.68 11.49 9.33
N TYR A 274 -9.96 11.74 9.05
CA TYR A 274 -10.54 11.71 7.71
C TYR A 274 -10.91 13.12 7.30
N LYS A 275 -9.93 13.85 6.76
CA LYS A 275 -10.15 15.20 6.21
C LYS A 275 -11.05 15.15 4.98
N ASN A 276 -11.59 16.28 4.54
CA ASN A 276 -12.44 16.36 3.34
C ASN A 276 -11.74 15.88 2.05
N GLU A 277 -10.41 15.96 2.01
CA GLU A 277 -9.58 15.49 0.91
C GLU A 277 -8.26 14.92 1.42
N PHE A 278 -7.68 14.01 0.65
CA PHE A 278 -6.34 13.48 0.91
C PHE A 278 -5.58 13.33 -0.41
N LYS A 279 -4.24 13.43 -0.32
CA LYS A 279 -3.35 13.12 -1.43
C LYS A 279 -2.93 11.66 -1.32
N ILE A 280 -3.04 10.89 -2.42
CA ILE A 280 -2.59 9.50 -2.44
C ILE A 280 -1.09 9.45 -2.06
N PRO A 281 -0.71 8.79 -0.95
CA PRO A 281 0.68 8.74 -0.51
C PRO A 281 1.59 8.02 -1.52
N SER A 282 2.76 8.59 -1.78
CA SER A 282 3.70 8.08 -2.80
C SER A 282 4.32 6.70 -2.47
N ASN A 283 4.15 6.24 -1.23
CA ASN A 283 4.59 4.95 -0.72
C ASN A 283 3.52 3.85 -0.83
N ILE A 284 2.34 4.12 -1.41
CA ILE A 284 1.30 3.11 -1.65
C ILE A 284 1.40 2.53 -3.06
N ARG A 285 1.21 1.21 -3.19
CA ARG A 285 0.94 0.53 -4.47
C ARG A 285 -0.35 -0.28 -4.38
N PHE A 286 -1.06 -0.35 -5.49
CA PHE A 286 -2.30 -1.09 -5.61
C PHE A 286 -2.06 -2.34 -6.46
N VAL A 287 -2.46 -3.49 -5.94
CA VAL A 287 -2.42 -4.77 -6.64
C VAL A 287 -3.84 -5.33 -6.68
N GLY A 288 -4.27 -5.87 -7.82
CA GLY A 288 -5.53 -6.60 -7.96
C GLY A 288 -5.28 -8.03 -8.41
N THR A 289 -5.94 -9.01 -7.82
CA THR A 289 -5.92 -10.39 -8.32
C THR A 289 -7.19 -10.68 -9.11
N ILE A 290 -7.04 -11.41 -10.22
CA ILE A 290 -8.11 -11.76 -11.14
C ILE A 290 -8.03 -13.25 -11.47
N ASN A 291 -9.16 -13.93 -11.37
CA ASN A 291 -9.33 -15.28 -11.88
C ASN A 291 -9.75 -15.20 -13.37
N LYS A 292 -9.14 -16.03 -14.23
CA LYS A 292 -9.50 -16.15 -15.66
C LYS A 292 -10.56 -17.24 -15.89
N ASP A 293 -11.54 -17.34 -15.02
CA ASP A 293 -12.64 -18.31 -15.07
C ASP A 293 -13.92 -17.69 -15.68
N GLU A 294 -14.82 -18.54 -16.19
CA GLU A 294 -16.05 -18.09 -16.86
C GLU A 294 -17.00 -17.29 -15.96
N THR A 295 -16.83 -17.43 -14.64
CA THR A 295 -17.71 -16.89 -13.60
C THR A 295 -17.40 -15.44 -13.23
N THR A 296 -16.38 -14.82 -13.80
CA THR A 296 -15.92 -13.49 -13.40
C THR A 296 -16.02 -12.45 -14.52
N LYS A 297 -16.13 -11.16 -14.15
CA LYS A 297 -16.33 -10.09 -15.12
C LYS A 297 -15.04 -9.82 -15.88
N SER A 298 -15.14 -9.59 -17.19
CA SER A 298 -14.01 -9.12 -17.99
C SER A 298 -13.63 -7.69 -17.58
N LEU A 299 -12.33 -7.38 -17.57
CA LEU A 299 -11.90 -6.00 -17.35
C LEU A 299 -12.30 -5.10 -18.51
N SER A 300 -12.83 -3.93 -18.20
CA SER A 300 -13.08 -2.90 -19.21
C SER A 300 -11.77 -2.41 -19.84
N PRO A 301 -11.77 -1.98 -21.13
CA PRO A 301 -10.60 -1.38 -21.76
C PRO A 301 -10.02 -0.20 -20.97
N LYS A 302 -10.88 0.51 -20.23
CA LYS A 302 -10.52 1.63 -19.34
C LYS A 302 -9.58 1.21 -18.21
N VAL A 303 -9.79 0.02 -17.63
CA VAL A 303 -8.95 -0.55 -16.56
C VAL A 303 -7.67 -1.12 -17.17
N VAL A 304 -7.79 -1.88 -18.26
CA VAL A 304 -6.65 -2.50 -18.97
C VAL A 304 -5.61 -1.44 -19.38
N ASP A 305 -6.06 -0.32 -19.93
CA ASP A 305 -5.17 0.77 -20.40
C ASP A 305 -4.41 1.48 -19.26
N ARG A 306 -4.90 1.37 -18.03
CA ARG A 306 -4.34 2.05 -16.84
C ARG A 306 -3.67 1.09 -15.86
N SER A 307 -3.60 -0.19 -16.20
CA SER A 307 -3.07 -1.24 -15.34
C SER A 307 -1.82 -1.86 -15.94
N TYR A 308 -0.90 -2.31 -15.08
CA TYR A 308 0.18 -3.20 -15.45
C TYR A 308 -0.30 -4.64 -15.25
N ILE A 309 -0.51 -5.40 -16.32
CA ILE A 309 -1.09 -6.74 -16.24
C ILE A 309 0.02 -7.78 -16.25
N MET A 310 -0.12 -8.81 -15.43
CA MET A 310 0.84 -9.89 -15.32
C MET A 310 0.10 -11.22 -15.23
N GLU A 311 0.46 -12.18 -16.08
CA GLU A 311 -0.08 -13.54 -16.02
C GLU A 311 0.77 -14.41 -15.09
N ILE A 312 0.14 -15.01 -14.08
CA ILE A 312 0.77 -15.97 -13.17
C ILE A 312 0.41 -17.38 -13.61
N ASN A 313 1.42 -18.11 -14.06
CA ASN A 313 1.32 -19.52 -14.43
C ASN A 313 1.79 -20.42 -13.27
N PRO A 314 1.29 -21.68 -13.19
CA PRO A 314 1.83 -22.68 -12.27
C PRO A 314 3.34 -22.87 -12.49
N TYR A 315 4.08 -23.07 -11.40
CA TYR A 315 5.51 -23.41 -11.49
C TYR A 315 5.71 -24.84 -12.00
N SER A 316 6.81 -25.07 -12.70
CA SER A 316 7.21 -26.41 -13.14
C SER A 316 7.93 -27.16 -12.02
N ILE A 317 7.82 -28.49 -11.99
CA ILE A 317 8.55 -29.35 -11.04
C ILE A 317 10.07 -29.09 -11.13
N LYS A 318 10.58 -28.93 -12.36
CA LYS A 318 11.98 -28.60 -12.61
C LYS A 318 12.43 -27.32 -11.90
N LEU A 319 11.63 -26.25 -11.94
CA LEU A 319 11.95 -25.00 -11.23
C LEU A 319 12.07 -25.23 -9.72
N VAL A 320 11.19 -26.06 -9.14
CA VAL A 320 11.22 -26.38 -7.72
C VAL A 320 12.51 -27.13 -7.36
N GLU A 321 12.87 -28.14 -8.14
CA GLU A 321 14.11 -28.91 -7.95
C GLU A 321 15.35 -28.01 -8.06
N ASP A 322 15.42 -27.18 -9.10
CA ASP A 322 16.54 -26.26 -9.33
C ASP A 322 16.71 -25.28 -8.16
N LEU A 323 15.61 -24.72 -7.63
CA LEU A 323 15.64 -23.79 -6.50
C LEU A 323 16.02 -24.48 -5.19
N LYS A 324 15.50 -25.68 -4.92
CA LYS A 324 15.87 -26.46 -3.73
C LYS A 324 17.35 -26.80 -3.73
N ASN A 325 17.86 -27.32 -4.85
CA ASN A 325 19.27 -27.64 -5.02
C ASN A 325 20.16 -26.40 -4.81
N LYS A 326 19.74 -25.24 -5.34
CA LYS A 326 20.47 -23.98 -5.16
C LYS A 326 20.54 -23.57 -3.69
N ILE A 327 19.43 -23.66 -2.95
CA ILE A 327 19.38 -23.32 -1.52
C ILE A 327 20.25 -24.25 -0.68
N GLU A 328 20.20 -25.56 -0.96
CA GLU A 328 21.01 -26.57 -0.26
C GLU A 328 22.52 -26.37 -0.53
N ASN A 329 22.91 -26.13 -1.78
CA ASN A 329 24.30 -25.96 -2.18
C ASN A 329 24.91 -24.65 -1.67
N ASP A 330 24.18 -23.54 -1.78
CA ASP A 330 24.70 -22.21 -1.44
C ASP A 330 24.58 -21.91 0.07
N ARG A 331 23.96 -22.80 0.86
CA ARG A 331 23.64 -22.60 2.30
C ARG A 331 22.99 -21.23 2.57
N ILE A 332 22.14 -20.78 1.66
CA ILE A 332 21.51 -19.46 1.72
C ILE A 332 20.39 -19.52 2.76
N GLU A 333 20.71 -19.16 4.01
CA GLU A 333 19.69 -18.88 5.02
C GLU A 333 19.17 -17.44 4.87
N CYS A 334 18.27 -17.22 3.91
CA CYS A 334 17.51 -15.97 3.80
C CYS A 334 16.32 -15.99 4.79
N LYS A 335 16.62 -16.02 6.10
CA LYS A 335 15.57 -16.04 7.15
C LYS A 335 15.03 -14.65 7.49
N GLU A 336 15.84 -13.61 7.28
CA GLU A 336 15.43 -12.23 7.56
C GLU A 336 14.83 -11.57 6.31
N ASN A 337 13.84 -10.73 6.52
CA ASN A 337 13.32 -9.87 5.46
C ASN A 337 14.38 -8.84 5.01
N LEU A 338 14.28 -8.40 3.76
CA LEU A 338 15.07 -7.34 3.16
C LEU A 338 14.29 -6.04 3.28
N TYR A 339 14.67 -5.12 4.16
CA TYR A 339 13.91 -3.88 4.30
C TYR A 339 14.14 -2.96 3.09
N LEU A 340 13.15 -2.90 2.19
CA LEU A 340 13.15 -1.97 1.06
C LEU A 340 12.25 -0.78 1.36
N LYS A 341 12.85 0.42 1.45
CA LYS A 341 12.10 1.66 1.61
C LYS A 341 11.21 1.91 0.39
N ALA A 342 10.13 2.65 0.59
CA ALA A 342 9.23 3.08 -0.49
C ALA A 342 9.97 3.77 -1.66
N ASN A 343 11.08 4.47 -1.36
CA ASN A 343 11.92 5.12 -2.35
C ASN A 343 12.50 4.15 -3.41
N CYS A 344 12.69 2.88 -3.08
CA CYS A 344 13.19 1.85 -4.00
C CYS A 344 12.22 1.53 -5.15
N PHE A 345 10.95 1.95 -5.01
CA PHE A 345 9.87 1.73 -5.97
C PHE A 345 9.41 3.04 -6.62
N LYS A 346 10.16 4.13 -6.49
CA LYS A 346 9.79 5.39 -7.14
C LYS A 346 9.71 5.24 -8.65
N ARG A 347 8.72 5.93 -9.22
CA ARG A 347 8.56 6.09 -10.66
C ARG A 347 9.81 6.76 -11.23
N ASN A 348 10.45 6.08 -12.17
CA ASN A 348 11.59 6.59 -12.92
C ASN A 348 11.29 6.40 -14.41
N THR A 349 11.61 7.39 -15.25
CA THR A 349 11.39 7.32 -16.69
C THR A 349 12.72 7.34 -17.42
N LYS A 350 12.95 6.31 -18.25
CA LYS A 350 14.14 6.22 -19.09
C LYS A 350 13.71 6.15 -20.55
N ILE A 351 14.45 6.86 -21.40
CA ILE A 351 14.23 6.80 -22.84
C ILE A 351 14.69 5.42 -23.33
N LEU A 352 13.81 4.70 -24.02
CA LEU A 352 14.13 3.42 -24.65
C LEU A 352 15.36 3.49 -25.56
N SER A 353 16.11 2.38 -25.62
CA SER A 353 17.17 2.19 -26.61
C SER A 353 16.62 2.28 -28.04
N LYS A 354 17.51 2.57 -29.00
CA LYS A 354 17.12 2.69 -30.42
C LYS A 354 16.51 1.38 -30.93
N GLU A 355 17.12 0.25 -30.58
CA GLU A 355 16.68 -1.10 -30.97
C GLU A 355 15.26 -1.41 -30.47
N LEU A 356 14.99 -1.25 -29.17
CA LEU A 356 13.67 -1.48 -28.59
C LEU A 356 12.59 -0.58 -29.18
N ARG A 357 12.96 0.67 -29.53
CA ARG A 357 12.03 1.60 -30.18
C ARG A 357 11.67 1.14 -31.59
N GLU A 358 12.64 0.62 -32.34
CA GLU A 358 12.40 0.07 -33.68
C GLU A 358 11.51 -1.18 -33.62
N GLU A 359 11.75 -2.09 -32.67
CA GLU A 359 10.91 -3.27 -32.45
C GLU A 359 9.46 -2.89 -32.10
N LEU A 360 9.26 -1.94 -31.16
CA LEU A 360 7.92 -1.48 -30.79
C LEU A 360 7.20 -0.77 -31.93
N ASN A 361 7.90 0.01 -32.75
CA ASN A 361 7.30 0.67 -33.91
C ASN A 361 6.91 -0.35 -34.99
N ALA A 362 7.70 -1.40 -35.21
CA ALA A 362 7.34 -2.49 -36.11
C ALA A 362 6.09 -3.23 -35.63
N LEU A 363 6.00 -3.48 -34.32
CA LEU A 363 4.82 -4.09 -33.70
C LEU A 363 3.58 -3.18 -33.80
N GLU A 364 3.72 -1.87 -33.65
CA GLU A 364 2.62 -0.90 -33.80
C GLU A 364 1.95 -0.99 -35.18
N LEU A 365 2.75 -1.14 -36.25
CA LEU A 365 2.22 -1.29 -37.61
C LEU A 365 1.33 -2.52 -37.77
N LEU A 366 1.64 -3.60 -37.04
CA LEU A 366 0.81 -4.81 -37.00
C LEU A 366 -0.43 -4.60 -36.13
N LEU A 367 -0.28 -3.97 -34.96
CA LEU A 367 -1.40 -3.69 -34.04
C LEU A 367 -2.49 -2.79 -34.64
N ARG A 368 -2.12 -1.88 -35.54
CA ARG A 368 -3.10 -1.06 -36.30
C ARG A 368 -4.06 -1.91 -37.11
N LYS A 369 -3.66 -3.12 -37.54
CA LYS A 369 -4.55 -4.05 -38.25
C LYS A 369 -5.56 -4.73 -37.32
N PHE A 370 -5.34 -4.66 -36.00
CA PHE A 370 -6.26 -5.11 -34.96
C PHE A 370 -7.06 -3.94 -34.35
N ASP A 371 -7.05 -2.76 -34.98
CA ASP A 371 -7.60 -1.50 -34.45
C ASP A 371 -7.03 -1.07 -33.08
N ILE A 372 -5.82 -1.55 -32.75
CA ILE A 372 -5.11 -1.20 -31.52
C ILE A 372 -4.06 -0.14 -31.82
N THR A 373 -4.17 1.02 -31.18
CA THR A 373 -3.19 2.11 -31.28
C THR A 373 -2.37 2.23 -30.01
N LEU A 374 -1.06 2.43 -30.17
CA LEU A 374 -0.17 2.69 -29.04
C LEU A 374 -0.24 4.18 -28.66
N THR A 375 -1.09 4.50 -27.69
CA THR A 375 -1.27 5.87 -27.20
C THR A 375 -0.01 6.40 -26.50
N ASN A 376 0.11 7.73 -26.39
CA ASN A 376 1.20 8.38 -25.63
C ASN A 376 1.28 7.88 -24.19
N ARG A 377 0.13 7.53 -23.60
CA ARG A 377 0.06 6.91 -22.27
C ARG A 377 0.86 5.61 -22.23
N ILE A 378 0.63 4.68 -23.15
CA ILE A 378 1.35 3.41 -23.17
C ILE A 378 2.86 3.65 -23.33
N ARG A 379 3.26 4.58 -24.20
CA ARG A 379 4.68 4.94 -24.39
C ARG A 379 5.31 5.45 -23.09
N GLN A 380 4.59 6.26 -22.32
CA GLN A 380 5.04 6.71 -20.99
C GLN A 380 5.17 5.53 -20.01
N GLN A 381 4.18 4.64 -19.96
CA GLN A 381 4.21 3.45 -19.09
C GLN A 381 5.35 2.49 -19.46
N VAL A 382 5.67 2.38 -20.75
CA VAL A 382 6.83 1.60 -21.23
C VAL A 382 8.14 2.23 -20.78
N ASN A 383 8.28 3.55 -20.88
CA ASN A 383 9.47 4.25 -20.38
C ASN A 383 9.63 4.12 -18.85
N GLU A 384 8.53 4.02 -18.10
CA GLU A 384 8.54 3.75 -16.65
C GLU A 384 8.99 2.33 -16.34
N LEU A 385 8.47 1.35 -17.09
CA LEU A 385 8.86 -0.04 -16.94
C LEU A 385 10.35 -0.22 -17.25
N TYR A 386 10.84 0.42 -18.32
CA TYR A 386 12.26 0.43 -18.66
C TYR A 386 13.11 1.16 -17.61
N GLY A 387 12.59 2.26 -17.05
CA GLY A 387 13.23 3.00 -15.96
C GLY A 387 13.30 2.25 -14.62
N SER A 388 12.62 1.11 -14.48
CA SER A 388 12.75 0.25 -13.30
C SER A 388 14.16 -0.34 -13.17
N GLU A 389 14.88 -0.56 -14.28
CA GLU A 389 16.23 -1.16 -14.32
C GLU A 389 16.35 -2.49 -13.56
N ILE A 390 15.25 -3.25 -13.49
CA ILE A 390 15.20 -4.58 -12.85
C ILE A 390 15.12 -5.67 -13.90
N ILE A 391 14.35 -5.43 -14.96
CA ILE A 391 14.23 -6.34 -16.10
C ILE A 391 15.44 -6.12 -17.02
N SER A 392 16.08 -7.20 -17.45
CA SER A 392 17.21 -7.14 -18.39
C SER A 392 16.79 -6.60 -19.76
N GLU A 393 17.74 -5.99 -20.49
CA GLU A 393 17.47 -5.43 -21.83
C GLU A 393 16.94 -6.48 -22.82
N ASN A 394 17.35 -7.74 -22.68
CA ASN A 394 16.86 -8.83 -23.53
C ASN A 394 15.41 -9.24 -23.22
N ASN A 395 14.96 -9.07 -21.96
CA ASN A 395 13.63 -9.50 -21.51
C ASN A 395 12.59 -8.35 -21.49
N ILE A 396 13.03 -7.10 -21.60
CA ILE A 396 12.12 -5.95 -21.47
C ILE A 396 11.07 -5.91 -22.58
N PHE A 397 11.44 -6.26 -23.82
CA PHE A 397 10.49 -6.31 -24.92
C PHE A 397 9.39 -7.35 -24.64
N ASP A 398 9.77 -8.55 -24.18
CA ASP A 398 8.83 -9.60 -23.79
C ASP A 398 7.89 -9.13 -22.65
N ALA A 399 8.45 -8.45 -21.63
CA ALA A 399 7.67 -7.90 -20.53
C ALA A 399 6.68 -6.81 -20.99
N ILE A 400 7.09 -5.91 -21.90
CA ILE A 400 6.22 -4.88 -22.47
C ILE A 400 5.06 -5.52 -23.24
N VAL A 401 5.38 -6.45 -24.14
CA VAL A 401 4.38 -7.12 -24.97
C VAL A 401 3.38 -7.87 -24.08
N THR A 402 3.87 -8.65 -23.15
CA THR A 402 3.05 -9.44 -22.23
C THR A 402 2.16 -8.56 -21.34
N ALA A 403 2.71 -7.48 -20.78
CA ALA A 403 1.99 -6.70 -19.77
C ALA A 403 1.09 -5.60 -20.35
N LYS A 404 1.38 -5.10 -21.56
CA LYS A 404 0.73 -3.91 -22.12
C LYS A 404 0.06 -4.11 -23.46
N ILE A 405 0.48 -5.10 -24.24
CA ILE A 405 0.01 -5.27 -25.62
C ILE A 405 -0.97 -6.42 -25.70
N LEU A 406 -0.57 -7.64 -25.32
CA LEU A 406 -1.45 -8.81 -25.38
C LEU A 406 -2.79 -8.63 -24.66
N PRO A 407 -2.86 -8.03 -23.45
CA PRO A 407 -4.12 -7.87 -22.73
C PRO A 407 -5.16 -6.97 -23.41
N LYS A 408 -4.74 -6.18 -24.41
CA LYS A 408 -5.61 -5.32 -25.21
C LYS A 408 -6.20 -6.03 -26.43
N ILE A 409 -5.63 -7.17 -26.81
CA ILE A 409 -6.13 -7.95 -27.93
C ILE A 409 -7.38 -8.68 -27.46
N SER A 410 -8.52 -8.24 -27.98
CA SER A 410 -9.81 -8.90 -27.83
C SER A 410 -10.63 -8.59 -29.07
N VAL A 411 -10.36 -9.33 -30.16
CA VAL A 411 -10.90 -9.06 -31.49
C VAL A 411 -11.51 -10.33 -32.06
N GLU A 412 -12.67 -10.19 -32.70
CA GLU A 412 -13.26 -11.22 -33.56
C GLU A 412 -12.51 -11.22 -34.89
N ILE A 413 -11.86 -12.34 -35.22
CA ILE A 413 -11.04 -12.46 -36.43
C ILE A 413 -11.59 -13.61 -37.25
N ASP A 414 -12.14 -13.27 -38.41
CA ASP A 414 -12.56 -14.26 -39.40
C ASP A 414 -11.38 -15.14 -39.83
N PHE A 415 -11.66 -16.43 -40.08
CA PHE A 415 -10.65 -17.41 -40.48
C PHE A 415 -9.86 -17.03 -41.75
N GLU A 416 -10.41 -16.14 -42.59
CA GLU A 416 -9.74 -15.61 -43.78
C GLU A 416 -8.55 -14.68 -43.45
N ASN A 417 -8.53 -14.10 -42.24
CA ASN A 417 -7.49 -13.19 -41.76
C ASN A 417 -6.39 -13.89 -40.93
N GLU A 418 -6.26 -15.23 -41.02
CA GLU A 418 -5.24 -16.02 -40.32
C GLU A 418 -3.80 -15.55 -40.65
N SER A 419 -3.59 -14.95 -41.83
CA SER A 419 -2.30 -14.35 -42.22
C SER A 419 -1.82 -13.28 -41.22
N LEU A 420 -2.74 -12.48 -40.65
CA LEU A 420 -2.44 -11.46 -39.65
C LEU A 420 -1.93 -12.07 -38.34
N ILE A 421 -2.52 -13.19 -37.92
CA ILE A 421 -2.11 -13.91 -36.72
C ILE A 421 -0.71 -14.49 -36.89
N LYS A 422 -0.41 -15.05 -38.07
CA LYS A 422 0.92 -15.60 -38.40
C LYS A 422 1.98 -14.50 -38.46
N ASP A 423 1.65 -13.33 -39.01
CA ASP A 423 2.57 -12.19 -39.04
C ASP A 423 2.86 -11.65 -37.63
N PHE A 424 1.83 -11.58 -36.77
CA PHE A 424 2.02 -11.20 -35.37
C PHE A 424 2.86 -12.23 -34.61
N GLU A 425 2.59 -13.53 -34.78
CA GLU A 425 3.38 -14.60 -34.15
C GLU A 425 4.86 -14.54 -34.55
N LYS A 426 5.17 -14.22 -35.82
CA LYS A 426 6.57 -14.03 -36.27
C LYS A 426 7.25 -12.85 -35.58
N SER A 427 6.53 -11.76 -35.31
CA SER A 427 7.06 -10.60 -34.59
C SER A 427 7.42 -10.92 -33.13
N LEU A 428 6.84 -11.99 -32.56
CA LEU A 428 7.13 -12.52 -31.23
C LEU A 428 8.24 -13.58 -31.22
N SER A 429 9.02 -13.72 -32.30
CA SER A 429 10.04 -14.79 -32.41
C SER A 429 11.13 -14.71 -31.33
N ASN A 430 11.47 -13.51 -30.88
CA ASN A 430 12.48 -13.28 -29.84
C ASN A 430 11.90 -13.27 -28.40
N THR A 431 10.59 -13.47 -28.23
CA THR A 431 9.93 -13.46 -26.92
C THR A 431 9.49 -14.87 -26.52
N ILE A 432 9.74 -15.24 -25.26
CA ILE A 432 9.45 -16.59 -24.76
C ILE A 432 8.07 -16.59 -24.12
N ILE A 433 7.82 -15.62 -23.22
CA ILE A 433 6.59 -15.56 -22.42
C ILE A 433 5.43 -15.10 -23.30
N ALA A 434 5.60 -13.99 -24.02
CA ALA A 434 4.58 -13.46 -24.91
C ALA A 434 4.16 -14.47 -25.98
N LYS A 435 5.11 -15.22 -26.55
CA LYS A 435 4.80 -16.29 -27.51
C LYS A 435 4.00 -17.41 -26.87
N SER A 436 4.36 -17.86 -25.67
CA SER A 436 3.60 -18.89 -24.94
C SER A 436 2.16 -18.45 -24.66
N ILE A 437 1.95 -17.19 -24.26
CA ILE A 437 0.61 -16.63 -24.04
C ILE A 437 -0.15 -16.53 -25.36
N PHE A 438 0.48 -16.01 -26.40
CA PHE A 438 -0.14 -15.85 -27.71
C PHE A 438 -0.55 -17.20 -28.33
N SER A 439 0.24 -18.27 -28.15
CA SER A 439 -0.16 -19.62 -28.58
C SER A 439 -1.44 -20.11 -27.88
N LYS A 440 -1.65 -19.78 -26.60
CA LYS A 440 -2.92 -20.08 -25.90
C LYS A 440 -4.07 -19.28 -26.53
N MET A 441 -3.85 -18.00 -26.81
CA MET A 441 -4.84 -17.14 -27.47
C MET A 441 -5.24 -17.70 -28.84
N ILE A 442 -4.28 -18.19 -29.65
CA ILE A 442 -4.54 -18.84 -30.94
C ILE A 442 -5.36 -20.12 -30.75
N SER A 443 -5.04 -20.93 -29.73
CA SER A 443 -5.78 -22.16 -29.43
C SER A 443 -7.25 -21.86 -29.12
N TYR A 444 -7.52 -20.81 -28.34
CA TYR A 444 -8.87 -20.37 -28.01
C TYR A 444 -9.58 -19.76 -29.24
N TRP A 445 -8.89 -18.95 -30.02
CA TRP A 445 -9.41 -18.38 -31.27
C TRP A 445 -9.87 -19.48 -32.25
N LYS A 446 -9.11 -20.58 -32.38
CA LYS A 446 -9.52 -21.72 -33.22
C LYS A 446 -10.82 -22.40 -32.76
N GLN A 447 -11.17 -22.28 -31.49
CA GLN A 447 -12.39 -22.87 -30.92
C GLN A 447 -13.59 -21.95 -31.04
N CYS A 448 -13.40 -20.64 -30.84
CA CYS A 448 -14.51 -19.69 -30.66
C CYS A 448 -14.54 -18.51 -31.65
N GLY A 449 -13.54 -18.37 -32.53
CA GLY A 449 -13.42 -17.25 -33.48
C GLY A 449 -12.94 -15.93 -32.84
N ILE A 450 -12.73 -15.89 -31.53
CA ILE A 450 -12.31 -14.70 -30.78
C ILE A 450 -10.86 -14.85 -30.33
N LEU A 451 -9.99 -13.91 -30.75
CA LEU A 451 -8.61 -13.83 -30.27
C LEU A 451 -8.57 -12.93 -29.04
N THR A 452 -8.38 -13.51 -27.85
CA THR A 452 -8.38 -12.75 -26.58
C THR A 452 -7.37 -13.27 -25.57
N PHE A 453 -6.78 -12.36 -24.79
CA PHE A 453 -5.87 -12.67 -23.67
C PHE A 453 -6.61 -13.18 -22.42
N TRP A 454 -7.88 -12.85 -22.28
CA TRP A 454 -8.63 -13.06 -21.04
C TRP A 454 -9.24 -14.46 -20.90
N ARG A 455 -8.93 -15.37 -21.83
CA ARG A 455 -9.47 -16.74 -21.88
C ARG A 455 -8.36 -17.78 -21.90
#